data_AF-A0A151YXR3-F1
#
_entry.id   AF-A0A151YXR3-F1
#
_cell.length_a   1.000
_cell.length_b   1.000
_cell.length_c   1.000
_cell.angle_alpha   90.00
_cell.angle_beta   90.00
_cell.angle_gamma   90.00
#
_symmetry.space_group_name_H-M   'P 1'
#
loop_
_entity.id
_entity.type
_entity.pdbx_description
1 polymer ?
#
loop_
_entity_poly.entity_id
_entity_poly.type
_entity_poly.pdbx_seq_one_letter_code
_entity_poly.pdbx_strand_id
1 'polypeptide(L)'
;MIAYKALDEAISGYSSGFQATFMSFAYKVIHRRLVDYFRQEAKHQKTVPLLTSGPNEEEIQNQEVVAKAFESYRDEELSKMRRLEIEIFKKALAKQGITLDELVKKSPKHRDTRENLFHVAKKLVSEKELLHKFLHQKKLDKEIASYLGMHRRTLNRHRKYLTALTIVMTEDLALVRSYLGL
;
A
#
# COMPACT_ATOMS: atom_id res chain seq x y z
N MET A 1 -7.14 23.96 10.89
CA MET A 1 -7.99 23.10 11.75
C MET A 1 -8.87 22.09 10.98
N ILE A 2 -9.02 22.18 9.64
CA ILE A 2 -9.89 21.27 8.86
C ILE A 2 -9.42 19.81 8.88
N ALA A 3 -8.11 19.56 8.86
CA ALA A 3 -7.54 18.22 8.88
C ALA A 3 -7.86 17.47 10.18
N TYR A 4 -7.79 18.15 11.33
CA TYR A 4 -8.13 17.58 12.63
C TYR A 4 -9.62 17.22 12.73
N LYS A 5 -10.52 18.12 12.30
CA LYS A 5 -11.98 17.85 12.27
C LYS A 5 -12.33 16.70 11.33
N ALA A 6 -11.65 16.60 10.19
CA ALA A 6 -11.89 15.53 9.24
C ALA A 6 -11.44 14.15 9.76
N LEU A 7 -10.37 14.12 10.57
CA LEU A 7 -9.92 12.92 11.25
C LEU A 7 -10.89 12.52 12.38
N ASP A 8 -11.35 13.47 13.18
CA ASP A 8 -12.32 13.25 14.26
C ASP A 8 -13.65 12.67 13.73
N GLU A 9 -14.12 13.18 12.59
CA GLU A 9 -15.30 12.65 11.89
C GLU A 9 -15.06 11.26 11.30
N ALA A 10 -13.86 10.98 10.79
CA ALA A 10 -13.51 9.64 10.33
C ALA A 10 -13.50 8.62 11.48
N ILE A 11 -13.01 9.02 12.66
CA ILE A 11 -12.98 8.17 13.86
C ILE A 11 -14.40 7.92 14.38
N SER A 12 -15.21 8.97 14.49
CA SER A 12 -16.56 8.89 15.04
C SER A 12 -17.58 8.24 14.08
N GLY A 13 -17.37 8.38 12.76
CA GLY A 13 -18.27 7.87 11.73
C GLY A 13 -18.03 6.42 11.32
N TYR A 14 -16.94 5.80 11.77
CA TYR A 14 -16.63 4.41 11.41
C TYR A 14 -17.35 3.44 12.34
N SER A 15 -18.09 2.49 11.76
CA SER A 15 -18.60 1.33 12.47
C SER A 15 -18.04 0.04 11.87
N SER A 16 -17.70 -0.93 12.72
CA SER A 16 -17.10 -2.21 12.33
C SER A 16 -18.03 -3.12 11.52
N GLY A 17 -19.26 -2.67 11.21
CA GLY A 17 -20.23 -3.39 10.40
C GLY A 17 -20.15 -3.12 8.89
N PHE A 18 -19.29 -2.19 8.44
CA PHE A 18 -19.13 -1.88 7.01
C PHE A 18 -18.13 -2.83 6.32
N GLN A 19 -18.37 -3.14 5.04
CA GLN A 19 -17.50 -3.99 4.21
C GLN A 19 -16.13 -3.36 3.87
N ALA A 20 -15.87 -2.12 4.28
CA ALA A 20 -14.63 -1.39 3.99
C ALA A 20 -13.78 -1.22 5.25
N THR A 21 -12.45 -1.32 5.10
CA THR A 21 -11.51 -1.09 6.19
C THR A 21 -11.58 0.36 6.69
N PHE A 22 -11.27 0.58 7.98
CA PHE A 22 -11.18 1.92 8.56
C PHE A 22 -10.32 2.87 7.72
N MET A 23 -9.18 2.39 7.20
CA MET A 23 -8.29 3.21 6.37
C MET A 23 -8.98 3.70 5.09
N SER A 24 -9.70 2.82 4.40
CA SER A 24 -10.44 3.20 3.19
C SER A 24 -11.58 4.18 3.49
N PHE A 25 -12.25 4.03 4.63
CA PHE A 25 -13.29 4.95 5.08
C PHE A 25 -12.71 6.33 5.45
N ALA A 26 -11.67 6.35 6.29
CA ALA A 26 -11.01 7.55 6.74
C ALA A 26 -10.44 8.36 5.58
N TYR A 27 -9.82 7.71 4.60
CA TYR A 27 -9.36 8.38 3.38
C TYR A 27 -10.50 9.12 2.67
N LYS A 28 -11.66 8.48 2.48
CA LYS A 28 -12.81 9.09 1.81
C LYS A 28 -13.35 10.30 2.57
N VAL A 29 -13.51 10.18 3.89
CA VAL A 29 -14.03 11.27 4.75
C VAL A 29 -13.06 12.45 4.75
N ILE A 30 -11.77 12.19 4.96
CA ILE A 30 -10.72 13.22 4.99
C ILE A 30 -10.60 13.91 3.63
N HIS A 31 -10.59 13.15 2.54
CA HIS A 31 -10.50 13.70 1.19
C HIS A 31 -11.71 14.59 0.86
N ARG A 32 -12.93 14.15 1.16
CA ARG A 32 -14.14 14.94 0.95
C ARG A 32 -14.09 16.27 1.71
N ARG A 33 -13.69 16.25 2.98
CA ARG A 33 -13.59 17.46 3.81
C ARG A 33 -12.53 18.44 3.33
N LEU A 34 -11.40 17.95 2.84
CA LEU A 34 -10.38 18.79 2.21
C LEU A 34 -10.90 19.42 0.92
N VAL A 35 -11.57 18.64 0.07
CA VAL A 35 -12.18 19.15 -1.18
C VAL A 35 -13.23 20.21 -0.89
N ASP A 36 -14.11 19.98 0.09
CA ASP A 36 -15.14 20.95 0.49
C ASP A 36 -14.52 22.25 1.01
N TYR A 37 -13.42 22.14 1.78
CA TYR A 37 -12.68 23.31 2.26
C TYR A 37 -12.04 24.11 1.13
N PHE A 38 -11.29 23.47 0.23
CA PHE A 38 -10.67 24.16 -0.90
C PHE A 38 -11.70 24.77 -1.85
N ARG A 39 -12.88 24.15 -2.00
CA ARG A 39 -14.01 24.73 -2.75
C ARG A 39 -14.60 25.97 -2.07
N GLN A 40 -14.70 25.99 -0.74
CA GLN A 40 -15.15 27.17 0.01
C GLN A 40 -14.13 28.30 -0.05
N GLU A 41 -12.84 28.01 0.15
CA GLU A 41 -11.75 28.99 0.03
C GLU A 41 -11.71 29.64 -1.37
N ALA A 42 -11.85 28.84 -2.44
CA ALA A 42 -11.91 29.36 -3.80
C ALA A 42 -13.14 30.26 -4.06
N LYS A 43 -14.29 29.96 -3.45
CA LYS A 43 -15.47 30.85 -3.48
C LYS A 43 -15.22 32.14 -2.70
N HIS A 44 -14.55 32.08 -1.57
CA HIS A 44 -14.22 33.26 -0.77
C HIS A 44 -13.19 34.17 -1.46
N GLN A 45 -12.23 33.61 -2.21
CA GLN A 45 -11.31 34.39 -3.05
C GLN A 45 -12.04 35.13 -4.19
N LYS A 46 -13.13 34.58 -4.74
CA LYS A 46 -13.98 35.26 -5.73
C LYS A 46 -14.88 36.36 -5.14
N THR A 47 -15.06 36.40 -3.81
CA THR A 47 -15.90 37.40 -3.14
C THR A 47 -15.15 38.60 -2.59
N VAL A 48 -13.83 38.69 -2.79
CA VAL A 48 -13.12 39.98 -2.64
C VAL A 48 -13.40 40.76 -3.93
N PRO A 49 -14.13 41.89 -3.89
CA PRO A 49 -14.49 42.61 -5.09
C PRO A 49 -13.25 43.33 -5.63
N LEU A 50 -12.46 42.65 -6.45
CA LEU A 50 -11.53 43.30 -7.36
C LEU A 50 -12.28 43.52 -8.66
N LEU A 51 -12.70 44.77 -8.87
CA LEU A 51 -13.31 45.28 -10.08
C LEU A 51 -12.46 44.91 -11.31
N THR A 52 -12.79 43.83 -12.03
CA THR A 52 -12.43 43.69 -13.45
C THR A 52 -13.47 42.84 -14.18
N SER A 53 -13.92 43.35 -15.32
CA SER A 53 -14.99 42.84 -16.16
C SER A 53 -14.43 41.90 -17.24
N GLY A 54 -15.10 40.79 -17.52
CA GLY A 54 -14.92 39.96 -18.72
C GLY A 54 -14.46 38.50 -18.45
N PRO A 55 -14.87 37.51 -19.26
CA PRO A 55 -14.37 36.14 -19.16
C PRO A 55 -12.95 36.09 -19.73
N ASN A 56 -11.96 36.35 -18.89
CA ASN A 56 -10.55 36.42 -19.30
C ASN A 56 -9.98 35.00 -19.48
N GLU A 57 -9.26 34.78 -20.58
CA GLU A 57 -8.44 33.58 -20.84
C GLU A 57 -7.48 33.27 -19.66
N GLU A 58 -7.09 34.29 -18.89
CA GLU A 58 -6.33 34.20 -17.64
C GLU A 58 -7.00 33.32 -16.56
N GLU A 59 -8.34 33.27 -16.50
CA GLU A 59 -9.07 32.47 -15.51
C GLU A 59 -9.09 30.97 -15.88
N ILE A 60 -9.09 30.66 -17.18
CA ILE A 60 -8.95 29.28 -17.72
C ILE A 60 -7.50 28.81 -17.58
N GLN A 61 -6.54 29.68 -17.89
CA GLN A 61 -5.11 29.39 -17.77
C GLN A 61 -4.72 29.15 -16.30
N ASN A 62 -5.30 29.88 -15.35
CA ASN A 62 -5.15 29.61 -13.93
C ASN A 62 -5.71 28.24 -13.51
N GLN A 63 -6.85 27.80 -14.06
CA GLN A 63 -7.41 26.48 -13.74
C GLN A 63 -6.54 25.33 -14.25
N GLU A 64 -5.97 25.44 -15.46
CA GLU A 64 -5.05 24.45 -16.01
C GLU A 64 -3.72 24.40 -15.23
N VAL A 65 -3.17 25.56 -14.87
CA VAL A 65 -1.95 25.65 -14.04
C VAL A 65 -2.18 25.05 -12.66
N VAL A 66 -3.33 25.34 -12.04
CA VAL A 66 -3.71 24.75 -10.75
C VAL A 66 -3.91 23.24 -10.87
N ALA A 67 -4.60 22.76 -11.90
CA ALA A 67 -4.79 21.32 -12.14
C ALA A 67 -3.44 20.58 -12.30
N LYS A 68 -2.51 21.15 -13.08
CA LYS A 68 -1.17 20.60 -13.28
C LYS A 68 -0.31 20.61 -12.01
N ALA A 69 -0.44 21.67 -11.19
CA ALA A 69 0.20 21.72 -9.88
C ALA A 69 -0.34 20.64 -8.92
N PHE A 70 -1.67 20.41 -8.95
CA PHE A 70 -2.30 19.32 -8.18
C PHE A 70 -1.88 17.93 -8.65
N GLU A 71 -1.75 17.71 -9.96
CA GLU A 71 -1.23 16.45 -10.51
C GLU A 71 0.22 16.21 -10.08
N SER A 72 1.09 17.22 -10.24
CA SER A 72 2.49 17.16 -9.83
C SER A 72 2.62 16.84 -8.32
N TYR A 73 1.81 17.49 -7.50
CA TYR A 73 1.74 17.22 -6.06
C TYR A 73 1.29 15.78 -5.75
N ARG A 74 0.26 15.27 -6.46
CA ARG A 74 -0.19 13.88 -6.29
C ARG A 74 0.88 12.87 -6.67
N ASP A 75 1.62 13.11 -7.74
CA ASP A 75 2.71 12.25 -8.17
C ASP A 75 3.87 12.24 -7.17
N GLU A 76 4.19 13.40 -6.59
CA GLU A 76 5.17 13.52 -5.52
C GLU A 76 4.74 12.75 -4.26
N GLU A 77 3.49 12.92 -3.83
CA GLU A 77 2.94 12.20 -2.67
C GLU A 77 2.93 10.69 -2.90
N LEU A 78 2.48 10.24 -4.08
CA LEU A 78 2.52 8.83 -4.44
C LEU A 78 3.97 8.32 -4.47
N SER A 79 4.92 9.13 -4.94
CA SER A 79 6.34 8.79 -4.88
C SER A 79 6.87 8.68 -3.45
N LYS A 80 6.41 9.53 -2.52
CA LYS A 80 6.75 9.43 -1.10
C LYS A 80 6.16 8.15 -0.48
N MET A 81 4.90 7.84 -0.76
CA MET A 81 4.25 6.61 -0.29
C MET A 81 4.98 5.35 -0.79
N ARG A 82 5.34 5.29 -2.08
CA ARG A 82 6.14 4.19 -2.65
C ARG A 82 7.47 4.01 -1.91
N ARG A 83 8.19 5.10 -1.66
CA ARG A 83 9.46 5.05 -0.92
C ARG A 83 9.27 4.52 0.50
N LEU A 84 8.22 4.97 1.19
CA LEU A 84 7.91 4.53 2.55
C LEU A 84 7.57 3.04 2.61
N GLU A 85 6.73 2.53 1.70
CA GLU A 85 6.43 1.09 1.63
C GLU A 85 7.67 0.24 1.32
N ILE A 86 8.52 0.70 0.38
CA ILE A 86 9.79 0.02 0.08
C ILE A 86 10.68 -0.07 1.33
N GLU A 87 10.75 1.00 2.12
CA GLU A 87 11.54 1.00 3.36
C GLU A 87 10.93 0.09 4.45
N ILE A 88 9.60 0.05 4.59
CA ILE A 88 8.92 -0.91 5.47
C ILE A 88 9.27 -2.34 5.04
N PHE A 89 9.15 -2.63 3.74
CA PHE A 89 9.44 -3.95 3.19
C PHE A 89 10.91 -4.34 3.40
N LYS A 90 11.85 -3.42 3.16
CA LYS A 90 13.29 -3.65 3.40
C LYS A 90 13.57 -3.94 4.88
N LYS A 91 12.96 -3.20 5.80
CA LYS A 91 13.10 -3.45 7.25
C LYS A 91 12.54 -4.82 7.64
N ALA A 92 11.38 -5.20 7.09
CA ALA A 92 10.79 -6.51 7.36
C ALA A 92 11.65 -7.66 6.82
N LEU A 93 12.21 -7.53 5.61
CA LEU A 93 13.16 -8.49 5.04
C LEU A 93 14.45 -8.59 5.87
N ALA A 94 14.98 -7.45 6.32
CA ALA A 94 16.19 -7.40 7.13
C ALA A 94 16.04 -8.14 8.48
N LYS A 95 14.85 -8.06 9.10
CA LYS A 95 14.52 -8.87 10.31
C LYS A 95 14.64 -10.38 10.06
N GLN A 96 14.44 -10.81 8.82
CA GLN A 96 14.57 -12.20 8.38
C GLN A 96 15.96 -12.51 7.79
N GLY A 97 16.90 -11.57 7.84
CA GLY A 97 18.24 -11.72 7.28
C GLY A 97 18.26 -11.80 5.75
N ILE A 98 17.31 -11.14 5.07
CA ILE A 98 17.19 -11.12 3.61
C ILE A 98 17.45 -9.70 3.12
N THR A 99 18.30 -9.54 2.11
CA THR A 99 18.45 -8.27 1.38
C THR A 99 17.63 -8.27 0.10
N LEU A 100 17.31 -7.09 -0.44
CA LEU A 100 16.62 -7.00 -1.73
C LEU A 100 17.42 -7.62 -2.88
N ASP A 101 18.74 -7.40 -2.91
CA ASP A 101 19.61 -7.99 -3.95
C ASP A 101 19.59 -9.53 -3.90
N GLU A 102 19.65 -10.11 -2.70
CA GLU A 102 19.50 -11.55 -2.53
C GLU A 102 18.12 -12.05 -2.98
N LEU A 103 17.06 -11.31 -2.65
CA LEU A 103 15.70 -11.67 -3.03
C LEU A 103 15.57 -11.69 -4.56
N VAL A 104 16.10 -10.68 -5.27
CA VAL A 104 16.12 -10.63 -6.74
C VAL A 104 16.87 -11.85 -7.30
N LYS A 105 18.06 -12.16 -6.77
CA LYS A 105 18.87 -13.32 -7.21
C LYS A 105 18.19 -14.68 -6.95
N LYS A 106 17.38 -14.78 -5.89
CA LYS A 106 16.68 -16.02 -5.50
C LYS A 106 15.25 -16.10 -6.05
N SER A 107 14.79 -15.08 -6.76
CA SER A 107 13.46 -15.06 -7.35
C SER A 107 13.34 -16.07 -8.49
N PRO A 108 12.25 -16.86 -8.57
CA PRO A 108 12.04 -17.79 -9.66
C PRO A 108 11.87 -17.09 -11.01
N LYS A 109 12.58 -17.57 -12.03
CA LYS A 109 12.52 -17.01 -13.40
C LYS A 109 11.22 -17.35 -14.13
N HIS A 110 10.69 -18.55 -13.92
CA HIS A 110 9.48 -19.02 -14.60
C HIS A 110 8.22 -18.55 -13.86
N ARG A 111 7.23 -18.13 -14.65
CA ARG A 111 5.94 -17.65 -14.15
C ARG A 111 5.21 -18.71 -13.34
N ASP A 112 5.12 -19.94 -13.84
CA ASP A 112 4.43 -21.04 -13.17
C ASP A 112 5.00 -21.33 -11.78
N THR A 113 6.32 -21.21 -11.62
CA THR A 113 6.97 -21.36 -10.31
C THR A 113 6.59 -20.22 -9.37
N ARG A 114 6.52 -18.97 -9.87
CA ARG A 114 6.08 -17.83 -9.07
C ARG A 114 4.62 -17.99 -8.64
N GLU A 115 3.74 -18.39 -9.55
CA GLU A 115 2.32 -18.63 -9.26
C GLU A 115 2.16 -19.74 -8.22
N ASN A 116 2.84 -20.87 -8.37
CA ASN A 116 2.78 -21.94 -7.38
C ASN A 116 3.23 -21.47 -5.99
N LEU A 117 4.38 -20.78 -5.91
CA LEU A 117 4.88 -20.25 -4.63
C LEU A 117 3.95 -19.19 -4.04
N PHE A 118 3.24 -18.45 -4.87
CA PHE A 118 2.22 -17.51 -4.43
C PHE A 118 1.04 -18.20 -3.74
N HIS A 119 0.55 -19.30 -4.32
CA HIS A 119 -0.51 -20.12 -3.69
C HIS A 119 -0.03 -20.75 -2.37
N VAL A 120 1.22 -21.23 -2.34
CA VAL A 120 1.85 -21.76 -1.12
C VAL A 120 1.96 -20.68 -0.04
N ALA A 121 2.37 -19.46 -0.39
CA ALA A 121 2.44 -18.35 0.56
C ALA A 121 1.06 -17.99 1.11
N LYS A 122 0.00 -17.97 0.29
CA LYS A 122 -1.39 -17.77 0.76
C LYS A 122 -1.79 -18.82 1.80
N LYS A 123 -1.54 -20.11 1.52
CA LYS A 123 -1.82 -21.21 2.47
C LYS A 123 -1.02 -21.08 3.77
N LEU A 124 0.21 -20.58 3.67
CA LEU A 124 1.05 -20.36 4.84
C LEU A 124 0.51 -19.20 5.71
N VAL A 125 0.06 -18.11 5.09
CA VAL A 125 -0.48 -16.93 5.81
C VAL A 125 -1.85 -17.21 6.44
N SER A 126 -2.66 -18.11 5.87
CA SER A 126 -3.95 -18.50 6.47
C SER A 126 -3.78 -19.23 7.81
N GLU A 127 -2.65 -19.90 8.05
CA GLU A 127 -2.38 -20.62 9.30
C GLU A 127 -1.31 -19.93 10.13
N LYS A 128 -1.75 -19.16 11.14
CA LYS A 128 -0.86 -18.32 11.98
C LYS A 128 0.25 -19.13 12.67
N GLU A 129 -0.07 -20.31 13.19
CA GLU A 129 0.91 -21.17 13.86
C GLU A 129 1.98 -21.66 12.89
N LEU A 130 1.58 -22.03 11.68
CA LEU A 130 2.48 -22.52 10.65
C LEU A 130 3.38 -21.41 10.13
N LEU A 131 2.82 -20.22 9.91
CA LEU A 131 3.57 -19.02 9.53
C LEU A 131 4.64 -18.69 10.58
N HIS A 132 4.26 -18.67 11.86
CA HIS A 132 5.19 -18.42 12.96
C HIS A 132 6.33 -19.47 12.97
N LYS A 133 6.01 -20.76 12.86
CA LYS A 133 7.01 -21.81 12.74
C LYS A 133 7.94 -21.60 11.55
N PHE A 134 7.40 -21.28 10.36
CA PHE A 134 8.19 -21.07 9.14
C PHE A 134 9.19 -19.91 9.24
N LEU A 135 8.79 -18.81 9.87
CA LEU A 135 9.63 -17.62 10.04
C LEU A 135 10.72 -17.84 11.09
N HIS A 136 10.40 -18.51 12.21
CA HIS A 136 11.35 -18.67 13.32
C HIS A 136 12.26 -19.91 13.22
N GLN A 137 11.82 -20.98 12.55
CA GLN A 137 12.64 -22.19 12.44
C GLN A 137 13.80 -22.02 11.47
N LYS A 138 15.02 -22.34 11.91
CA LYS A 138 16.20 -22.38 11.02
C LYS A 138 16.16 -23.56 10.04
N LYS A 139 15.53 -24.67 10.43
CA LYS A 139 15.36 -25.87 9.60
C LYS A 139 13.87 -26.15 9.44
N LEU A 140 13.45 -26.32 8.19
CA LEU A 140 12.06 -26.65 7.88
C LEU A 140 11.78 -28.12 8.20
N ASP A 141 10.80 -28.33 9.08
CA ASP A 141 10.34 -29.66 9.46
C ASP A 141 9.56 -30.33 8.32
N LYS A 142 9.49 -31.67 8.36
CA LYS A 142 8.77 -32.46 7.36
C LYS A 142 7.27 -32.15 7.35
N GLU A 143 6.71 -31.83 8.51
CA GLU A 143 5.29 -31.50 8.67
C GLU A 143 4.91 -30.25 7.86
N ILE A 144 5.72 -29.18 7.94
CA ILE A 144 5.50 -27.94 7.18
C ILE A 144 5.56 -28.21 5.67
N ALA A 145 6.57 -28.98 5.25
CA ALA A 145 6.74 -29.34 3.84
C ALA A 145 5.53 -30.16 3.33
N SER A 146 5.05 -31.11 4.12
CA SER A 146 3.88 -31.94 3.80
C SER A 146 2.60 -31.11 3.73
N TYR A 147 2.37 -30.23 4.71
CA TYR A 147 1.20 -29.35 4.74
C TYR A 147 1.15 -28.44 3.51
N LEU A 148 2.29 -27.88 3.12
CA LEU A 148 2.40 -27.00 1.96
C LEU A 148 2.40 -27.77 0.62
N GLY A 149 2.36 -29.10 0.63
CA GLY A 149 2.39 -29.93 -0.57
C GLY A 149 3.71 -29.81 -1.36
N MET A 150 4.81 -29.50 -0.67
CA MET A 150 6.11 -29.25 -1.30
C MET A 150 7.19 -30.16 -0.74
N HIS A 151 8.07 -30.65 -1.62
CA HIS A 151 9.25 -31.37 -1.16
C HIS A 151 10.19 -30.44 -0.37
N ARG A 152 10.78 -30.94 0.72
CA ARG A 152 11.66 -30.17 1.62
C ARG A 152 12.80 -29.45 0.89
N ARG A 153 13.37 -30.07 -0.15
CA ARG A 153 14.43 -29.48 -0.99
C ARG A 153 13.95 -28.24 -1.75
N THR A 154 12.72 -28.29 -2.26
CA THR A 154 12.10 -27.18 -3.02
C THR A 154 11.72 -26.04 -2.09
N LEU A 155 11.15 -26.36 -0.92
CA LEU A 155 10.80 -25.36 0.09
C LEU A 155 12.04 -24.61 0.59
N ASN A 156 13.14 -25.31 0.89
CA ASN A 156 14.40 -24.67 1.27
C ASN A 156 14.99 -23.81 0.15
N ARG A 157 14.92 -24.27 -1.12
CA ARG A 157 15.39 -23.50 -2.29
C ARG A 157 14.69 -22.15 -2.42
N HIS A 158 13.37 -22.12 -2.18
CA HIS A 158 12.54 -20.93 -2.34
C HIS A 158 12.21 -20.21 -1.03
N ARG A 159 12.85 -20.59 0.09
CA ARG A 159 12.52 -20.07 1.42
C ARG A 159 12.55 -18.54 1.47
N LYS A 160 13.62 -17.90 0.98
CA LYS A 160 13.74 -16.42 0.97
C LYS A 160 12.62 -15.74 0.17
N TYR A 161 12.24 -16.33 -0.96
CA TYR A 161 11.17 -15.79 -1.81
C TYR A 161 9.79 -15.98 -1.15
N LEU A 162 9.54 -17.15 -0.54
CA LEU A 162 8.31 -17.39 0.24
C LEU A 162 8.20 -16.45 1.43
N THR A 163 9.28 -16.23 2.18
CA THR A 163 9.32 -15.25 3.28
C THR A 163 8.96 -13.85 2.78
N ALA A 164 9.50 -13.43 1.63
CA ALA A 164 9.16 -12.14 1.03
C ALA A 164 7.68 -12.05 0.66
N LEU A 165 7.11 -13.09 0.05
CA LEU A 165 5.68 -13.14 -0.28
C LEU A 165 4.80 -13.09 0.98
N THR A 166 5.17 -13.81 2.04
CA THR A 166 4.41 -13.76 3.29
C THR A 166 4.43 -12.36 3.89
N ILE A 167 5.57 -11.67 3.86
CA ILE A 167 5.69 -10.29 4.36
C ILE A 167 4.76 -9.36 3.56
N VAL A 168 4.75 -9.46 2.22
CA VAL A 168 3.87 -8.63 1.38
C VAL A 168 2.37 -8.86 1.68
N MET A 169 2.00 -10.08 2.06
CA MET A 169 0.63 -10.43 2.42
C MET A 169 0.25 -10.01 3.85
N THR A 170 1.20 -9.92 4.78
CA THR A 170 0.92 -9.63 6.20
C THR A 170 1.15 -8.17 6.59
N GLU A 171 2.10 -7.48 5.96
CA GLU A 171 2.41 -6.07 6.24
C GLU A 171 1.50 -5.13 5.45
N ASP A 172 1.39 -3.86 5.87
CA ASP A 172 0.62 -2.86 5.13
C ASP A 172 1.41 -2.29 3.94
N LEU A 173 1.41 -3.04 2.84
CA LEU A 173 2.17 -2.76 1.62
C LEU A 173 1.24 -2.72 0.40
N ALA A 174 0.26 -1.82 0.41
CA ALA A 174 -0.81 -1.77 -0.58
C ALA A 174 -0.30 -1.48 -2.00
N LEU A 175 0.65 -0.55 -2.17
CA LEU A 175 1.23 -0.26 -3.48
C LEU A 175 2.08 -1.45 -3.96
N VAL A 176 2.88 -2.07 -3.09
CA VAL A 176 3.65 -3.27 -3.44
C VAL A 176 2.73 -4.41 -3.87
N ARG A 177 1.63 -4.65 -3.15
CA ARG A 177 0.61 -5.64 -3.52
C ARG A 177 -0.01 -5.34 -4.89
N SER A 178 -0.31 -4.07 -5.17
CA SER A 178 -0.87 -3.66 -6.47
C SER A 178 0.04 -4.03 -7.64
N TYR A 179 1.38 -3.92 -7.49
CA TYR A 179 2.34 -4.31 -8.52
C TYR A 179 2.40 -5.83 -8.77
N LEU A 180 2.00 -6.63 -7.78
CA LEU A 180 1.94 -8.08 -7.87
C LEU A 180 0.56 -8.59 -8.32
N GLY A 181 -0.41 -7.70 -8.54
CA GLY A 181 -1.79 -8.05 -8.88
C GLY A 181 -2.57 -8.67 -7.72
N LEU A 182 -2.26 -8.24 -6.49
CA LEU A 182 -2.82 -8.77 -5.23
C LEU A 182 -3.82 -7.85 -4.58
#